data_AF-A0AAV0G7X8-F1
#
_entry.id   AF-A0AAV0G7X8-F1
#
_cell.length_a   1.000
_cell.length_b   1.000
_cell.length_c   1.000
_cell.angle_alpha   90.00
_cell.angle_beta   90.00
_cell.angle_gamma   90.00
#
_symmetry.space_group_name_H-M   'P 1'
#
loop_
_entity.id
_entity.type
_entity.pdbx_description
1 polymer ?
#
loop_
_entity_poly.entity_id
_entity_poly.type
_entity_poly.pdbx_seq_one_letter_code
_entity_poly.pdbx_strand_id
1 'polypeptide(L)'
;MLPNDLIRKGGFLENSCCVQLKDKKLLGLRSYDCHMLMQEYLPIASRGTLPDNVSSIIIELCDFFKAICCKNLSKHDIQFLEKKVTLTLCTIELCPSFFTVMVHLVVHLVEELRMGGPVTFRWMHSVERELLTLKSYVHNRAYPEGSITEGYLAMESLTFVSRYLSVVETLFTRPVRNDDEGEHNEIEELNSLCPGRPLRKSRDCNVSFRKRKRVSRCVLYKKLLIQAHRYVLFNVELVMPFREEHKSIVKN
;
A
#
# COMPACT_ATOMS: atom_id res chain seq x y z
N MET A 1 -8.15 -3.57 -39.71
CA MET A 1 -6.75 -3.14 -39.55
C MET A 1 -6.79 -1.71 -39.04
N LEU A 2 -6.88 -1.55 -37.71
CA LEU A 2 -6.90 -0.26 -37.01
C LEU A 2 -5.60 -0.15 -36.20
N PRO A 3 -4.97 1.03 -36.17
CA PRO A 3 -3.57 1.18 -35.81
C PRO A 3 -3.30 1.05 -34.30
N ASN A 4 -2.17 0.42 -33.99
CA ASN A 4 -1.64 0.09 -32.66
C ASN A 4 -1.18 1.30 -31.82
N ASP A 5 -1.55 2.53 -32.18
CA ASP A 5 -0.88 3.74 -31.70
C ASP A 5 -1.56 4.46 -30.52
N LEU A 6 -2.61 3.87 -29.93
CA LEU A 6 -3.27 4.44 -28.73
C LEU A 6 -2.80 3.84 -27.40
N ILE A 7 -1.79 2.96 -27.40
CA ILE A 7 -1.24 2.35 -26.17
C ILE A 7 -0.13 3.22 -25.55
N ARG A 8 0.36 4.24 -26.25
CA ARG A 8 1.53 5.02 -25.82
C ARG A 8 1.16 6.42 -25.32
N LYS A 9 0.47 6.50 -24.18
CA LYS A 9 0.52 7.62 -23.20
C LYS A 9 -0.48 7.39 -22.07
N GLY A 10 -0.01 6.74 -21.02
CA GLY A 10 -0.72 6.57 -19.75
C GLY A 10 0.08 5.63 -18.87
N GLY A 11 0.68 6.15 -17.80
CA GLY A 11 1.49 5.38 -16.85
C GLY A 11 0.66 4.24 -16.26
N PHE A 12 0.96 3.02 -16.69
CA PHE A 12 0.37 1.79 -16.17
C PHE A 12 1.32 0.62 -16.44
N LEU A 13 2.45 0.58 -15.73
CA LEU A 13 3.44 -0.50 -15.84
C LEU A 13 3.67 -1.18 -14.49
N GLU A 14 2.61 -1.72 -13.88
CA GLU A 14 2.72 -2.91 -13.00
C GLU A 14 1.86 -4.10 -13.48
N ASN A 15 1.09 -3.96 -14.56
CA ASN A 15 0.14 -5.00 -15.01
C ASN A 15 0.63 -5.79 -16.25
N SER A 16 1.86 -5.56 -16.71
CA SER A 16 2.34 -6.01 -18.02
C SER A 16 2.57 -7.53 -18.16
N CYS A 17 2.48 -8.31 -17.07
CA CYS A 17 2.77 -9.75 -17.09
C CYS A 17 1.56 -10.66 -16.83
N CYS A 18 0.38 -10.11 -16.54
CA CYS A 18 -0.77 -10.91 -16.12
C CYS A 18 -1.75 -11.24 -17.26
N VAL A 19 -1.45 -10.82 -18.51
CA VAL A 19 -2.37 -10.97 -19.64
C VAL A 19 -1.75 -11.87 -20.71
N GLN A 20 -2.27 -13.08 -20.85
CA GLN A 20 -1.95 -13.95 -21.98
C GLN A 20 -2.87 -13.62 -23.15
N LEU A 21 -2.36 -12.78 -24.07
CA LEU A 21 -3.14 -12.30 -25.22
C LEU A 21 -3.57 -13.41 -26.19
N LYS A 22 -2.74 -14.44 -26.36
CA LYS A 22 -3.05 -15.57 -27.25
C LYS A 22 -4.25 -16.38 -26.73
N ASP A 23 -4.30 -16.60 -25.42
CA ASP A 23 -5.32 -17.42 -24.77
C ASP A 23 -6.50 -16.59 -24.23
N LYS A 24 -6.41 -15.25 -24.31
CA LYS A 24 -7.35 -14.28 -23.71
C LYS A 24 -7.58 -14.54 -22.21
N LYS A 25 -6.52 -14.94 -21.50
CA LYS A 25 -6.57 -15.27 -20.06
C LYS A 25 -5.84 -14.21 -19.23
N LEU A 26 -6.42 -13.93 -18.06
CA LEU A 26 -5.74 -13.21 -16.99
C LEU A 26 -5.16 -14.24 -16.02
N LEU A 27 -3.84 -14.28 -15.87
CA LEU A 27 -3.13 -15.20 -14.98
C LEU A 27 -2.19 -14.42 -14.05
N GLY A 28 -1.91 -14.96 -12.87
CA GLY A 28 -0.94 -14.37 -11.95
C GLY A 28 -1.41 -13.10 -11.22
N LEU A 29 -2.70 -12.78 -11.29
CA LEU A 29 -3.29 -11.68 -10.53
C LEU A 29 -3.20 -11.98 -9.03
N ARG A 30 -2.67 -11.03 -8.26
CA ARG A 30 -2.74 -11.09 -6.79
C ARG A 30 -4.11 -10.64 -6.32
N SER A 31 -4.47 -10.96 -5.08
CA SER A 31 -5.75 -10.57 -4.48
C SER A 31 -6.01 -9.06 -4.59
N TYR A 32 -4.98 -8.24 -4.37
CA TYR A 32 -5.05 -6.78 -4.55
C TYR A 32 -5.42 -6.38 -5.98
N ASP A 33 -4.80 -7.02 -6.97
CA ASP A 33 -5.04 -6.73 -8.39
C ASP A 33 -6.49 -7.10 -8.75
N CYS A 34 -7.00 -8.22 -8.24
CA CYS A 34 -8.40 -8.62 -8.39
C CYS A 34 -9.38 -7.61 -7.75
N HIS A 35 -9.06 -7.10 -6.56
CA HIS A 35 -9.89 -6.06 -5.91
C HIS A 35 -9.92 -4.77 -6.74
N MET A 36 -8.78 -4.33 -7.25
CA MET A 36 -8.70 -3.16 -8.13
C MET A 36 -9.49 -3.37 -9.42
N LEU A 37 -9.37 -4.55 -10.05
CA LEU A 37 -10.15 -4.91 -11.22
C LEU A 37 -11.64 -4.83 -10.95
N MET A 38 -12.11 -5.38 -9.84
CA MET A 38 -13.53 -5.35 -9.48
C MET A 38 -14.04 -3.93 -9.17
N GLN A 39 -13.29 -3.10 -8.44
CA GLN A 39 -13.78 -1.80 -7.96
C GLN A 39 -13.61 -0.64 -8.95
N GLU A 40 -12.62 -0.71 -9.84
CA GLU A 40 -12.27 0.42 -10.73
C GLU A 40 -12.45 0.05 -12.21
N TYR A 41 -12.05 -1.15 -12.64
CA TYR A 41 -12.02 -1.49 -14.07
C TYR A 41 -13.28 -2.18 -14.57
N LEU A 42 -13.82 -3.14 -13.80
CA LEU A 42 -15.01 -3.90 -14.16
C LEU A 42 -16.23 -3.00 -14.40
N PRO A 43 -16.49 -1.92 -13.61
CA PRO A 43 -17.60 -0.99 -13.89
C PRO A 43 -17.43 -0.20 -15.19
N ILE A 44 -16.19 0.02 -15.62
CA ILE A 44 -15.89 0.74 -16.87
C ILE A 44 -16.01 -0.23 -18.03
N ALA A 45 -15.47 -1.44 -17.88
CA ALA A 45 -15.49 -2.47 -18.90
C ALA A 45 -16.91 -3.01 -19.17
N SER A 46 -17.80 -3.05 -18.16
CA SER A 46 -19.19 -3.48 -18.35
C SER A 46 -19.98 -2.51 -19.23
N ARG A 47 -19.67 -1.20 -19.18
CA ARG A 47 -20.35 -0.18 -19.98
C ARG A 47 -20.07 -0.41 -21.47
N GLY A 48 -21.14 -0.70 -22.22
CA GLY A 48 -21.09 -0.89 -23.67
C GLY A 48 -20.65 -2.29 -24.12
N THR A 49 -20.35 -3.22 -23.21
CA THR A 49 -20.07 -4.63 -23.55
C THR A 49 -21.22 -5.56 -23.20
N LEU A 50 -21.99 -5.25 -22.16
CA LEU A 50 -23.13 -6.03 -21.69
C LEU A 50 -24.43 -5.22 -21.82
N PRO A 51 -25.61 -5.87 -21.91
CA PRO A 51 -26.90 -5.21 -21.88
C PRO A 51 -27.04 -4.28 -20.66
N ASP A 52 -27.73 -3.14 -20.84
CA ASP A 52 -27.77 -2.07 -19.82
C ASP A 52 -28.31 -2.55 -18.47
N ASN A 53 -29.32 -3.41 -18.47
CA ASN A 53 -29.88 -4.02 -17.27
C ASN A 53 -28.83 -4.85 -16.49
N VAL A 54 -28.01 -5.63 -17.19
CA VAL A 54 -26.94 -6.45 -16.59
C VAL A 54 -25.78 -5.57 -16.13
N SER A 55 -25.37 -4.62 -16.97
CA SER A 55 -24.30 -3.66 -16.68
C SER A 55 -24.60 -2.86 -15.42
N SER A 56 -25.84 -2.38 -15.26
CA SER A 56 -26.27 -1.62 -14.08
C SER A 56 -26.07 -2.41 -12.79
N ILE A 57 -26.52 -3.67 -12.77
CA ILE A 57 -26.43 -4.55 -11.60
C ILE A 57 -24.96 -4.84 -11.24
N ILE A 58 -24.11 -5.11 -12.24
CA ILE A 58 -22.67 -5.34 -12.02
C ILE A 58 -22.02 -4.07 -11.46
N ILE A 59 -22.33 -2.90 -12.03
CA ILE A 59 -21.78 -1.62 -11.56
C ILE A 59 -22.22 -1.35 -10.12
N GLU A 60 -23.49 -1.60 -9.77
CA GLU A 60 -23.99 -1.44 -8.42
C GLU A 60 -23.25 -2.31 -7.40
N LEU A 61 -23.00 -3.58 -7.76
CA LEU A 61 -22.25 -4.50 -6.91
C LEU A 61 -20.80 -4.04 -6.72
N CYS A 62 -20.14 -3.58 -7.80
CA CYS A 62 -18.79 -3.04 -7.73
C CYS A 62 -18.73 -1.75 -6.89
N ASP A 63 -19.72 -0.86 -7.05
CA ASP A 63 -19.86 0.36 -6.25
C ASP A 63 -20.08 0.05 -4.77
N PHE A 64 -20.84 -1.01 -4.45
CA PHE A 64 -20.97 -1.51 -3.09
C PHE A 64 -19.62 -1.93 -2.51
N PHE A 65 -18.86 -2.78 -3.22
CA PHE A 65 -17.53 -3.21 -2.76
C PHE A 65 -16.55 -2.05 -2.61
N LYS A 66 -16.65 -1.04 -3.47
CA LYS A 66 -15.88 0.19 -3.37
C LYS A 66 -16.28 1.02 -2.16
N ALA A 67 -17.58 1.12 -1.87
CA ALA A 67 -18.11 1.88 -0.75
C ALA A 67 -17.72 1.29 0.61
N ILE A 68 -17.78 -0.04 0.79
CA ILE A 68 -17.35 -0.68 2.06
C ILE A 68 -15.84 -0.53 2.32
N CYS A 69 -15.06 -0.22 1.28
CA CYS A 69 -13.63 0.06 1.38
C CYS A 69 -13.32 1.53 1.73
N CYS A 70 -14.33 2.40 1.85
CA CYS A 70 -14.13 3.77 2.28
C CYS A 70 -13.59 3.82 3.71
N LYS A 71 -12.61 4.72 3.94
CA LYS A 71 -11.99 4.90 5.26
C LYS A 71 -12.96 5.45 6.31
N ASN A 72 -13.91 6.27 5.88
CA ASN A 72 -14.88 6.93 6.74
C ASN A 72 -16.29 6.59 6.24
N LEU A 73 -17.08 5.94 7.09
CA LEU A 73 -18.46 5.56 6.81
C LEU A 73 -19.31 5.94 8.02
N SER A 74 -20.38 6.69 7.78
CA SER A 74 -21.34 7.02 8.84
C SER A 74 -22.32 5.85 9.05
N LYS A 75 -23.02 5.84 10.20
CA LYS A 75 -24.07 4.84 10.46
C LYS A 75 -25.19 4.87 9.41
N HIS A 76 -25.49 6.05 8.88
CA HIS A 76 -26.49 6.22 7.81
C HIS A 76 -26.01 5.57 6.51
N ASP A 77 -24.73 5.73 6.16
CA ASP A 77 -24.15 5.11 4.96
C ASP A 77 -24.20 3.59 5.04
N ILE A 78 -23.92 3.03 6.23
CA ILE A 78 -23.98 1.58 6.48
C ILE A 78 -25.42 1.06 6.28
N GLN A 79 -26.43 1.74 6.85
CA GLN A 79 -27.84 1.35 6.66
C GLN A 79 -28.29 1.47 5.20
N PHE A 80 -27.78 2.47 4.47
CA PHE A 80 -28.04 2.62 3.04
C PHE A 80 -27.40 1.48 2.24
N LEU A 81 -26.15 1.12 2.56
CA LEU A 81 -25.42 0.02 1.92
C LEU A 81 -26.10 -1.34 2.16
N GLU A 82 -26.61 -1.58 3.37
CA GLU A 82 -27.38 -2.78 3.72
C GLU A 82 -28.58 -2.97 2.80
N LYS A 83 -29.43 -1.94 2.70
CA LYS A 83 -30.61 -1.97 1.82
C LYS A 83 -30.23 -2.15 0.36
N LYS A 84 -29.20 -1.41 -0.09
CA LYS A 84 -28.76 -1.44 -1.47
C LYS A 84 -28.25 -2.83 -1.86
N VAL A 85 -27.38 -3.44 -1.05
CA VAL A 85 -26.80 -4.74 -1.37
C VAL A 85 -27.83 -5.85 -1.39
N THR A 86 -28.80 -5.85 -0.46
CA THR A 86 -29.91 -6.81 -0.48
C THR A 86 -30.70 -6.73 -1.78
N LEU A 87 -31.05 -5.53 -2.24
CA LEU A 87 -31.77 -5.35 -3.50
C LEU A 87 -30.95 -5.78 -4.72
N THR A 88 -29.66 -5.39 -4.77
CA THR A 88 -28.77 -5.78 -5.86
C THR A 88 -28.62 -7.31 -5.92
N LEU A 89 -28.44 -8.00 -4.80
CA LEU A 89 -28.31 -9.46 -4.77
C LEU A 89 -29.61 -10.17 -5.15
N CYS A 90 -30.77 -9.74 -4.64
CA CYS A 90 -32.05 -10.31 -5.05
C CYS A 90 -32.28 -10.22 -6.57
N THR A 91 -31.78 -9.15 -7.20
CA THR A 91 -31.87 -8.98 -8.66
C THR A 91 -30.95 -9.97 -9.40
N ILE A 92 -29.77 -10.27 -8.84
CA ILE A 92 -28.81 -11.23 -9.40
C ILE A 92 -29.27 -12.69 -9.17
N GLU A 93 -29.91 -12.98 -8.03
CA GLU A 93 -30.39 -14.31 -7.64
C GLU A 93 -31.47 -14.89 -8.56
N LEU A 94 -32.09 -14.05 -9.39
CA LEU A 94 -32.97 -14.51 -10.48
C LEU A 94 -32.21 -15.40 -11.49
N CYS A 95 -30.89 -15.34 -11.53
CA CYS A 95 -30.04 -16.27 -12.28
C CYS A 95 -29.64 -17.46 -11.38
N PRO A 96 -30.08 -18.69 -11.70
CA PRO A 96 -29.77 -19.89 -10.89
C PRO A 96 -28.27 -20.13 -10.68
N SER A 97 -27.42 -19.69 -11.62
CA SER A 97 -25.97 -19.78 -11.53
C SER A 97 -25.36 -18.90 -10.43
N PHE A 98 -26.07 -17.86 -9.99
CA PHE A 98 -25.62 -16.94 -8.94
C PHE A 98 -26.21 -17.24 -7.56
N PHE A 99 -27.09 -18.22 -7.44
CA PHE A 99 -27.61 -18.71 -6.15
C PHE A 99 -26.57 -19.58 -5.44
N THR A 100 -25.41 -18.99 -5.15
CA THR A 100 -24.34 -19.64 -4.40
C THR A 100 -24.23 -19.02 -3.01
N VAL A 101 -23.86 -19.84 -2.03
CA VAL A 101 -23.60 -19.38 -0.65
C VAL A 101 -22.58 -18.23 -0.66
N MET A 102 -21.57 -18.30 -1.52
CA MET A 102 -20.51 -17.29 -1.63
C MET A 102 -21.04 -15.90 -2.02
N VAL A 103 -22.05 -15.82 -2.89
CA VAL A 103 -22.67 -14.55 -3.29
C VAL A 103 -23.49 -13.97 -2.13
N HIS A 104 -24.16 -14.81 -1.34
CA HIS A 104 -24.97 -14.36 -0.21
C HIS A 104 -24.12 -13.86 0.97
N LEU A 105 -22.86 -14.31 1.10
CA LEU A 105 -21.93 -13.78 2.11
C LEU A 105 -21.71 -12.27 1.97
N VAL A 106 -21.96 -11.70 0.79
CA VAL A 106 -21.82 -10.27 0.54
C VAL A 106 -22.77 -9.43 1.41
N VAL A 107 -23.95 -9.95 1.77
CA VAL A 107 -24.88 -9.26 2.70
C VAL A 107 -24.26 -9.09 4.09
N HIS A 108 -23.56 -10.11 4.57
CA HIS A 108 -22.96 -10.12 5.91
C HIS A 108 -21.81 -9.12 6.04
N LEU A 109 -21.20 -8.69 4.92
CA LEU A 109 -20.13 -7.68 4.95
C LEU A 109 -20.58 -6.35 5.56
N VAL A 110 -21.88 -6.02 5.46
CA VAL A 110 -22.40 -4.77 6.05
C VAL A 110 -22.49 -4.87 7.57
N GLU A 111 -22.92 -6.02 8.09
CA GLU A 111 -22.95 -6.25 9.54
C GLU A 111 -21.51 -6.34 10.11
N GLU A 112 -20.61 -6.98 9.37
CA GLU A 112 -19.19 -6.99 9.72
C GLU A 112 -18.58 -5.59 9.74
N LEU A 113 -18.95 -4.73 8.79
CA LEU A 113 -18.54 -3.33 8.74
C LEU A 113 -19.10 -2.53 9.92
N ARG A 114 -20.34 -2.81 10.32
CA ARG A 114 -21.00 -2.18 11.47
C ARG A 114 -20.30 -2.51 12.79
N MET A 115 -19.86 -3.76 12.94
CA MET A 115 -19.21 -4.27 14.15
C MET A 115 -17.71 -3.98 14.20
N GLY A 116 -17.01 -4.20 13.08
CA GLY A 116 -15.54 -4.18 13.00
C GLY A 116 -14.94 -2.93 12.35
N GLY A 117 -15.76 -1.97 11.91
CA GLY A 117 -15.30 -0.79 11.20
C GLY A 117 -14.80 -1.07 9.77
N PRO A 118 -14.16 -0.08 9.12
CA PRO A 118 -13.81 -0.14 7.70
C PRO A 118 -13.02 -1.39 7.30
N VAL A 119 -13.46 -2.01 6.20
CA VAL A 119 -12.96 -3.29 5.71
C VAL A 119 -11.47 -3.22 5.31
N THR A 120 -10.95 -2.05 4.94
CA THR A 120 -9.56 -1.84 4.54
C THR A 120 -8.52 -2.22 5.59
N PHE A 121 -8.85 -2.13 6.89
CA PHE A 121 -7.95 -2.50 7.98
C PHE A 121 -7.99 -4.00 8.30
N ARG A 122 -9.02 -4.71 7.83
CA ARG A 122 -9.27 -6.12 8.12
C ARG A 122 -8.93 -7.05 6.97
N TRP A 123 -8.41 -6.51 5.86
CA TRP A 123 -7.98 -7.30 4.71
C TRP A 123 -6.73 -8.11 5.00
N MET A 124 -6.77 -9.38 4.59
CA MET A 124 -5.65 -10.31 4.66
C MET A 124 -4.39 -9.80 3.96
N HIS A 125 -4.52 -8.99 2.91
CA HIS A 125 -3.37 -8.50 2.14
C HIS A 125 -2.31 -7.76 2.97
N SER A 126 -2.70 -7.01 4.01
CA SER A 126 -1.72 -6.36 4.89
C SER A 126 -0.93 -7.40 5.70
N VAL A 127 -1.62 -8.41 6.23
CA VAL A 127 -1.03 -9.54 6.95
C VAL A 127 -0.14 -10.37 6.02
N GLU A 128 -0.61 -10.70 4.82
CA GLU A 128 0.15 -11.47 3.82
C GLU A 128 1.46 -10.79 3.43
N ARG A 129 1.47 -9.46 3.27
CA ARG A 129 2.70 -8.70 2.96
C ARG A 129 3.69 -8.73 4.11
N GLU A 130 3.21 -8.61 5.34
CA GLU A 130 4.07 -8.70 6.52
C GLU A 130 4.66 -10.10 6.67
N LEU A 131 3.83 -11.14 6.53
CA LEU A 131 4.28 -12.52 6.56
C LEU A 131 5.27 -12.85 5.44
N LEU A 132 5.08 -12.29 4.23
CA LEU A 132 6.04 -12.44 3.14
C LEU A 132 7.40 -11.82 3.49
N THR A 133 7.38 -10.66 4.16
CA THR A 133 8.59 -9.98 4.62
C THR A 133 9.29 -10.81 5.71
N LEU A 134 8.56 -11.27 6.72
CA LEU A 134 9.10 -12.13 7.78
C LEU A 134 9.66 -13.44 7.21
N LYS A 135 8.97 -14.03 6.23
CA LYS A 135 9.44 -15.21 5.51
C LYS A 135 10.79 -14.98 4.82
N SER A 136 11.05 -13.77 4.32
CA SER A 136 12.35 -13.43 3.72
C SER A 136 13.50 -13.42 4.73
N TYR A 137 13.22 -13.27 6.03
CA TYR A 137 14.23 -13.33 7.09
C TYR A 137 14.58 -14.75 7.53
N VAL A 138 13.75 -15.75 7.20
CA VAL A 138 13.96 -17.15 7.60
C VAL A 138 15.03 -17.81 6.72
N HIS A 139 16.29 -17.55 7.04
CA HIS A 139 17.47 -18.20 6.45
C HIS A 139 17.77 -19.53 7.14
N ASN A 140 17.53 -19.63 8.46
CA ASN A 140 17.66 -20.88 9.22
C ASN A 140 16.28 -21.45 9.58
N ARG A 141 15.89 -22.54 8.90
CA ARG A 141 14.60 -23.20 9.13
C ARG A 141 14.54 -24.04 10.41
N ALA A 142 15.68 -24.39 11.00
CA ALA A 142 15.72 -25.11 12.28
C ALA A 142 15.37 -24.20 13.47
N TYR A 143 15.58 -22.88 13.33
CA TYR A 143 15.28 -21.87 14.34
C TYR A 143 14.67 -20.62 13.68
N PRO A 144 13.43 -20.70 13.20
CA PRO A 144 12.81 -19.64 12.41
C PRO A 144 12.64 -18.33 13.19
N GLU A 145 12.32 -18.39 14.48
CA GLU A 145 12.14 -17.20 15.33
C GLU A 145 13.47 -16.44 15.52
N GLY A 146 14.56 -17.18 15.74
CA GLY A 146 15.92 -16.61 15.83
C GLY A 146 16.34 -15.95 14.52
N SER A 147 16.08 -16.63 13.40
CA SER A 147 16.40 -16.12 12.06
C SER A 147 15.60 -14.85 11.71
N ILE A 148 14.33 -14.79 12.10
CA ILE A 148 13.49 -13.59 11.93
C ILE A 148 14.05 -12.44 12.77
N THR A 149 14.40 -12.70 14.02
CA THR A 149 14.94 -11.70 14.94
C THR A 149 16.24 -11.11 14.42
N GLU A 150 17.15 -11.95 13.92
CA GLU A 150 18.41 -11.53 13.32
C GLU A 150 18.19 -10.67 12.06
N GLY A 151 17.33 -11.12 11.13
CA GLY A 151 17.00 -10.37 9.93
C GLY A 151 16.35 -9.02 10.22
N TYR A 152 15.47 -8.96 11.21
CA TYR A 152 14.85 -7.72 11.66
C TYR A 152 15.86 -6.76 12.29
N LEU A 153 16.77 -7.25 13.15
CA LEU A 153 17.84 -6.46 13.75
C LEU A 153 18.78 -5.87 12.69
N ALA A 154 19.15 -6.67 11.69
CA ALA A 154 19.97 -6.22 10.56
C ALA A 154 19.24 -5.13 9.76
N MET A 155 17.95 -5.31 9.47
CA MET A 155 17.13 -4.31 8.77
C MET A 155 17.05 -2.99 9.56
N GLU A 156 16.70 -3.03 10.85
CA GLU A 156 16.63 -1.84 11.71
C GLU A 156 17.98 -1.12 11.76
N SER A 157 19.08 -1.87 11.92
CA SER A 157 20.44 -1.31 11.95
C SER A 157 20.79 -0.60 10.63
N LEU A 158 20.50 -1.23 9.49
CA LEU A 158 20.72 -0.63 8.17
C LEU A 158 19.81 0.59 7.93
N THR A 159 18.57 0.55 8.43
CA THR A 159 17.62 1.67 8.38
C THR A 159 18.07 2.85 9.23
N PHE A 160 18.72 2.59 10.36
CA PHE A 160 19.31 3.63 11.18
C PHE A 160 20.54 4.23 10.49
N VAL A 161 21.45 3.39 10.00
CA VAL A 161 22.69 3.82 9.32
C VAL A 161 22.39 4.59 8.03
N SER A 162 21.36 4.21 7.27
CA SER A 162 20.96 4.90 6.04
C SER A 162 20.62 6.38 6.26
N ARG A 163 20.11 6.74 7.44
CA ARG A 163 19.82 8.14 7.80
C ARG A 163 21.08 9.00 7.89
N TYR A 164 22.23 8.40 8.16
CA TYR A 164 23.51 9.10 8.31
C TYR A 164 24.40 9.00 7.06
N LEU A 165 24.12 8.07 6.15
CA LEU A 165 24.87 7.90 4.89
C LEU A 165 24.15 8.60 3.74
N SER A 166 24.28 9.93 3.66
CA SER A 166 23.63 10.73 2.62
C SER A 166 24.24 10.55 1.21
N VAL A 167 25.41 9.90 1.12
CA VAL A 167 26.18 9.76 -0.13
C VAL A 167 26.03 8.37 -0.75
N VAL A 168 25.55 7.39 0.01
CA VAL A 168 25.43 6.00 -0.44
C VAL A 168 23.98 5.70 -0.82
N GLU A 169 23.80 5.04 -1.96
CA GLU A 169 22.49 4.57 -2.39
C GLU A 169 22.01 3.46 -1.42
N THR A 170 21.03 3.79 -0.57
CA THR A 170 20.45 2.84 0.39
C THR A 170 19.14 2.26 -0.13
N LEU A 171 18.62 1.19 0.49
CA LEU A 171 17.27 0.68 0.20
C LEU A 171 16.18 1.75 0.25
N PHE A 172 16.40 2.84 0.99
CA PHE A 172 15.47 3.95 1.18
C PHE A 172 15.71 5.13 0.24
N THR A 173 16.90 5.20 -0.38
CA THR A 173 17.27 6.25 -1.34
C THR A 173 17.10 5.77 -2.78
N ARG A 174 17.03 4.45 -2.98
CA ARG A 174 16.75 3.85 -4.29
C ARG A 174 15.39 4.32 -4.79
N PRO A 175 15.29 4.82 -6.04
CA PRO A 175 14.00 5.06 -6.65
C PRO A 175 13.22 3.74 -6.63
N VAL A 176 11.97 3.81 -6.17
CA VAL A 176 11.09 2.65 -6.21
C VAL A 176 10.96 2.26 -7.68
N ARG A 177 11.03 0.96 -8.00
CA ARG A 177 11.03 0.47 -9.39
C ARG A 177 9.86 0.96 -10.27
N ASN A 178 8.83 1.56 -9.68
CA ASN A 178 7.74 2.24 -10.37
C ASN A 178 7.73 3.72 -9.92
N ASP A 179 8.44 4.58 -10.65
CA ASP A 179 8.32 6.03 -10.55
C ASP A 179 7.09 6.49 -11.34
N ASP A 180 5.99 6.79 -10.64
CA ASP A 180 4.83 7.51 -11.17
C ASP A 180 4.69 8.90 -10.52
N GLU A 181 5.78 9.51 -10.05
CA GLU A 181 5.75 10.89 -9.54
C GLU A 181 6.57 11.83 -10.43
N GLY A 182 5.84 12.62 -11.21
CA GLY A 182 6.35 13.85 -11.78
C GLY A 182 6.78 14.82 -10.68
N GLU A 183 7.78 15.64 -11.00
CA GLU A 183 8.42 16.64 -10.14
C GLU A 183 7.52 17.22 -9.05
N HIS A 184 7.68 16.76 -7.81
CA HIS A 184 7.13 17.45 -6.66
C HIS A 184 8.17 17.68 -5.57
N ASN A 185 8.47 18.97 -5.45
CA ASN A 185 9.18 19.69 -4.40
C ASN A 185 9.34 18.89 -3.11
N GLU A 186 10.60 18.78 -2.75
CA GLU A 186 11.22 17.80 -1.88
C GLU A 186 10.58 17.59 -0.46
N ILE A 187 9.53 18.27 0.00
CA ILE A 187 9.15 18.37 1.43
C ILE A 187 8.41 17.17 2.09
N GLU A 188 8.09 16.06 1.42
CA GLU A 188 7.15 15.07 2.00
C GLU A 188 7.64 13.65 2.34
N GLU A 189 8.93 13.35 2.31
CA GLU A 189 9.41 12.05 2.82
C GLU A 189 9.86 12.14 4.27
N LEU A 190 8.91 12.07 5.20
CA LEU A 190 9.21 11.48 6.48
C LEU A 190 7.99 10.86 7.14
N ASN A 191 7.92 9.52 7.04
CA ASN A 191 7.31 8.57 7.97
C ASN A 191 7.13 7.21 7.25
N SER A 192 8.24 6.57 6.88
CA SER A 192 8.25 5.19 6.38
C SER A 192 8.44 4.15 7.51
N LEU A 193 8.06 4.50 8.76
CA LEU A 193 7.53 3.48 9.66
C LEU A 193 6.11 3.21 9.19
N CYS A 194 5.93 2.09 8.47
CA CYS A 194 4.65 1.50 8.05
C CYS A 194 3.42 2.43 8.08
N PRO A 195 2.97 2.91 6.91
CA PRO A 195 1.55 3.05 6.69
C PRO A 195 1.14 2.26 5.45
N GLY A 196 0.03 1.53 5.51
CA GLY A 196 -0.71 1.22 4.30
C GLY A 196 -0.86 2.51 3.50
N ARG A 197 -0.41 2.49 2.23
CA ARG A 197 -0.48 3.66 1.35
C ARG A 197 -1.88 4.28 1.46
N PRO A 198 -2.03 5.61 1.58
CA PRO A 198 -3.30 6.22 1.29
C PRO A 198 -3.51 6.10 -0.22
N LEU A 199 -4.15 5.02 -0.66
CA LEU A 199 -4.71 4.98 -1.99
C LEU A 199 -5.79 6.08 -2.06
N ARG A 200 -5.59 7.01 -2.99
CA ARG A 200 -6.49 8.09 -3.39
C ARG A 200 -6.59 9.28 -2.42
N LYS A 201 -6.35 10.48 -2.96
CA LYS A 201 -7.04 11.71 -2.52
C LYS A 201 -8.52 11.36 -2.30
N SER A 202 -9.06 11.74 -1.14
CA SER A 202 -10.50 11.79 -0.96
C SER A 202 -11.09 12.62 -2.10
N ARG A 203 -12.11 12.08 -2.77
CA ARG A 203 -13.14 12.99 -3.28
C ARG A 203 -13.89 13.40 -2.02
N ASP A 204 -13.59 14.59 -1.54
CA ASP A 204 -14.22 15.15 -0.36
C ASP A 204 -15.74 15.16 -0.57
N CYS A 205 -16.46 14.48 0.30
CA CYS A 205 -17.80 14.90 0.67
C CYS A 205 -17.59 16.15 1.53
N ASN A 206 -17.95 17.32 0.99
CA ASN A 206 -17.68 18.65 1.53
C ASN A 206 -18.04 18.81 3.03
N VAL A 207 -17.04 18.80 3.93
CA VAL A 207 -17.12 19.50 5.23
C VAL A 207 -15.71 19.98 5.62
N SER A 208 -15.53 21.30 5.67
CA SER A 208 -14.25 21.95 5.99
C SER A 208 -13.89 21.82 7.47
N PHE A 209 -12.78 21.16 7.81
CA PHE A 209 -12.17 21.32 9.14
C PHE A 209 -10.63 21.33 9.11
N ARG A 210 -10.10 22.28 9.87
CA ARG A 210 -8.73 22.79 10.02
C ARG A 210 -7.62 21.74 9.92
N LYS A 211 -6.66 22.03 9.04
CA LYS A 211 -5.40 21.30 8.84
C LYS A 211 -4.66 21.10 10.18
N ARG A 212 -4.61 19.86 10.67
CA ARG A 212 -3.63 19.46 11.70
C ARG A 212 -2.26 19.36 11.03
N LYS A 213 -1.33 20.20 11.52
CA LYS A 213 0.06 20.26 11.08
C LYS A 213 0.76 18.95 11.46
N ARG A 214 0.88 18.01 10.51
CA ARG A 214 1.71 16.81 10.64
C ARG A 214 3.16 17.21 10.32
N VAL A 215 4.07 16.83 11.22
CA VAL A 215 5.50 17.17 11.13
C VAL A 215 6.10 16.44 9.94
N SER A 216 6.57 17.23 8.98
CA SER A 216 7.31 16.81 7.78
C SER A 216 8.81 16.78 8.09
N ARG A 217 9.55 15.94 7.35
CA ARG A 217 11.02 15.92 7.22
C ARG A 217 11.84 15.95 8.52
N CYS A 218 12.34 14.80 8.98
CA CYS A 218 13.63 14.77 9.68
C CYS A 218 14.73 15.09 8.68
N VAL A 219 14.89 16.38 8.41
CA VAL A 219 16.24 16.95 8.41
C VAL A 219 16.82 16.56 9.77
N LEU A 220 17.81 15.65 9.78
CA LEU A 220 18.57 15.36 10.99
C LEU A 220 19.05 16.71 11.55
N TYR A 221 18.50 17.09 12.70
CA TYR A 221 18.85 18.36 13.33
C TYR A 221 20.37 18.36 13.51
N LYS A 222 21.09 19.39 13.06
CA LYS A 222 22.57 19.46 13.17
C LYS A 222 23.06 19.06 14.56
N LYS A 223 22.29 19.38 15.61
CA LYS A 223 22.55 19.00 17.02
C LYS A 223 22.60 17.49 17.26
N LEU A 224 21.70 16.71 16.66
CA LEU A 224 21.63 15.25 16.82
C LEU A 224 22.80 14.54 16.12
N LEU A 225 23.17 15.03 14.93
CA LEU A 225 24.33 14.53 14.19
C LEU A 225 25.65 14.82 14.94
N ILE A 226 25.77 16.02 15.53
CA ILE A 226 26.90 16.36 16.40
C ILE A 226 26.95 15.46 17.65
N GLN A 227 25.80 15.12 18.24
CA GLN A 227 25.74 14.22 19.39
C GLN A 227 26.15 12.79 19.03
N ALA A 228 25.66 12.26 17.90
CA ALA A 228 26.05 10.94 17.39
C ALA A 228 27.55 10.88 17.07
N HIS A 229 28.09 11.90 16.38
CA HIS A 229 29.53 12.00 16.11
C HIS A 229 30.36 12.04 17.40
N ARG A 230 29.95 12.84 18.40
CA ARG A 230 30.63 12.88 19.71
C ARG A 230 30.60 11.52 20.39
N TYR A 231 29.44 10.86 20.40
CA TYR A 231 29.31 9.55 21.03
C TYR A 231 30.26 8.53 20.40
N VAL A 232 30.33 8.47 19.07
CA VAL A 232 31.27 7.58 18.35
C VAL A 232 32.72 7.92 18.66
N LEU A 233 33.11 9.21 18.64
CA LEU A 233 34.47 9.67 18.91
C LEU A 233 34.97 9.35 20.34
N PHE A 234 34.07 9.25 21.31
CA PHE A 234 34.43 9.03 22.71
C PHE A 234 34.23 7.60 23.20
N ASN A 235 33.38 6.80 22.54
CA ASN A 235 32.99 5.47 23.04
C ASN A 235 33.37 4.31 22.11
N VAL A 236 34.00 4.56 20.95
CA VAL A 236 34.41 3.51 20.01
C VAL A 236 35.92 3.44 19.90
N GLU A 237 36.49 2.30 20.28
CA GLU A 237 37.95 2.07 20.26
C GLU A 237 38.55 2.09 18.85
N LEU A 238 37.78 1.70 17.83
CA LEU A 238 38.20 1.73 16.42
C LEU A 238 38.56 3.14 15.90
N VAL A 239 38.12 4.20 16.57
CA VAL A 239 38.35 5.60 16.18
C VAL A 239 39.53 6.23 16.93
N MET A 240 40.10 5.52 17.92
CA MET A 240 41.26 5.97 18.70
C MET A 240 42.48 6.38 17.87
N PRO A 241 42.94 5.63 16.85
CA PRO A 241 44.13 6.00 16.08
C PRO A 241 43.95 7.34 15.34
N PHE A 242 42.78 7.57 14.73
CA PHE A 242 42.47 8.85 14.08
C PHE A 242 42.39 10.02 15.06
N ARG A 243 41.96 9.76 16.31
CA ARG A 243 41.91 10.78 17.37
C ARG A 243 43.30 11.18 17.84
N GLU A 244 44.24 10.23 17.88
CA GLU A 244 45.63 10.49 18.25
C GLU A 244 46.38 11.23 17.15
N GLU A 245 46.18 10.87 15.89
CA GLU A 245 46.72 11.57 14.73
C GLU A 245 46.26 13.05 14.69
N HIS A 246 44.95 13.30 14.89
CA HIS A 246 44.45 14.67 14.97
C HIS A 246 45.02 15.44 16.18
N LYS A 247 45.25 14.78 17.32
CA LYS A 247 45.89 15.42 18.49
C LYS A 247 47.34 15.78 18.21
N SER A 248 48.08 14.99 17.41
CA SER A 248 49.44 15.35 17.01
C SER A 248 49.47 16.54 16.05
N ILE A 249 48.48 16.68 15.17
CA ILE A 249 48.38 17.81 14.23
C ILE A 249 48.06 19.13 14.95
N VAL A 250 47.18 19.11 15.95
CA VAL A 250 46.78 20.32 16.70
C VAL A 250 47.81 20.76 17.75
N LYS A 251 48.75 19.88 18.11
CA LYS A 251 49.83 20.20 19.07
C LYS A 251 51.09 20.82 18.42
N ASN A 252 51.14 20.90 17.09
CA ASN A 252 52.11 21.69 16.34
C ASN A 252 51.50 23.04 15.95
#